data_AF-A0AAW9E2D1-F1
#
_entry.id   AF-A0AAW9E2D1-F1
#
_cell.length_a   1.000
_cell.length_b   1.000
_cell.length_c   1.000
_cell.angle_alpha   90.00
_cell.angle_beta   90.00
_cell.angle_gamma   90.00
#
_symmetry.space_group_name_H-M   'P 1'
#
loop_
_entity.id
_entity.type
_entity.pdbx_description
1 polymer ?
#
loop_
_entity_poly.entity_id
_entity_poly.type
_entity_poly.pdbx_seq_one_letter_code
_entity_poly.pdbx_strand_id
1 'polypeptide(L)'
;MISDILAPGLRVVFCGINPGKSSAHTGFHFAHPGNRFWKVIHQAGFTERQLKPEEEQHLLDTGCGITMLVERPTVQASEVALLELRNGAQELISKIHDYQPQALAVLGKQAYEQAFRVRGAKWGKQEATIGETEIWVLPNPSGLNRATLDKLVEAYRELDEALAGRGR
;
A
#
# COMPACT_ATOMS: atom_id res chain seq x y z
N MET A 1 -11.02 14.18 -5.17
CA MET A 1 -11.12 13.14 -4.12
C MET A 1 -10.57 11.87 -4.74
N ILE A 2 -9.65 11.18 -4.06
CA ILE A 2 -9.10 9.91 -4.54
C ILE A 2 -9.97 8.81 -3.95
N SER A 3 -10.44 7.89 -4.78
CA SER A 3 -11.32 6.81 -4.35
C SER A 3 -10.51 5.54 -4.18
N ASP A 4 -10.84 4.71 -3.20
CA ASP A 4 -10.24 3.39 -3.05
C ASP A 4 -10.42 2.53 -4.31
N ILE A 5 -9.46 1.63 -4.55
CA ILE A 5 -9.50 0.59 -5.58
C ILE A 5 -9.53 -0.74 -4.86
N LEU A 6 -10.75 -1.25 -4.63
CA LEU A 6 -11.00 -2.46 -3.84
C LEU A 6 -12.03 -3.33 -4.56
N ALA A 7 -11.81 -4.64 -4.50
CA ALA A 7 -12.73 -5.67 -4.97
C ALA A 7 -12.52 -6.94 -4.13
N PRO A 8 -13.50 -7.86 -4.09
CA PRO A 8 -13.29 -9.19 -3.51
C PRO A 8 -12.25 -9.99 -4.31
N GLY A 9 -11.56 -10.92 -3.65
CA GLY A 9 -10.66 -11.87 -4.32
C GLY A 9 -9.30 -11.29 -4.75
N LEU A 10 -8.94 -10.10 -4.28
CA LEU A 10 -7.63 -9.51 -4.55
C LEU A 10 -6.51 -10.31 -3.87
N ARG A 11 -5.37 -10.44 -4.56
CA ARG A 11 -4.12 -10.96 -4.01
C ARG A 11 -3.54 -9.99 -2.99
N VAL A 12 -3.52 -8.70 -3.30
CA VAL A 12 -2.92 -7.68 -2.44
C VAL A 12 -3.69 -6.37 -2.48
N VAL A 13 -3.87 -5.74 -1.33
CA VAL A 13 -4.25 -4.34 -1.22
C VAL A 13 -3.06 -3.54 -0.70
N PHE A 14 -2.58 -2.58 -1.49
CA PHE A 14 -1.53 -1.64 -1.07
C PHE A 14 -2.16 -0.47 -0.32
N CYS A 15 -1.69 -0.22 0.90
CA CYS A 15 -2.18 0.86 1.74
C CYS A 15 -1.13 1.95 1.89
N GLY A 16 -1.37 3.08 1.23
CA GLY A 16 -0.61 4.31 1.43
C GLY A 16 -0.92 4.99 2.76
N ILE A 17 -0.13 5.99 3.13
CA ILE A 17 -0.39 6.77 4.35
C ILE A 17 -1.54 7.74 4.09
N ASN A 18 -1.32 8.69 3.18
CA ASN A 18 -2.30 9.67 2.76
C ASN A 18 -1.91 10.27 1.39
N PRO A 19 -2.83 10.95 0.68
CA PRO A 19 -2.53 11.58 -0.60
C PRO A 19 -1.49 12.70 -0.49
N GLY A 20 -0.48 12.68 -1.36
CA GLY A 20 0.35 13.86 -1.60
C GLY A 20 -0.39 14.91 -2.44
N LYS A 21 0.12 16.15 -2.49
CA LYS A 21 -0.47 17.25 -3.27
C LYS A 21 -0.79 16.89 -4.73
N SER A 22 0.12 16.23 -5.45
CA SER A 22 -0.11 15.85 -6.85
C SER A 22 -1.25 14.84 -6.99
N SER A 23 -1.32 13.85 -6.09
CA SER A 23 -2.41 12.88 -6.07
C SER A 23 -3.73 13.55 -5.75
N ALA A 24 -3.77 14.48 -4.78
CA ALA A 24 -4.98 15.23 -4.45
C ALA A 24 -5.47 16.11 -5.61
N HIS A 25 -4.55 16.66 -6.41
CA HIS A 25 -4.89 17.49 -7.57
C HIS A 25 -5.36 16.67 -8.78
N THR A 26 -4.69 15.55 -9.06
CA THR A 26 -4.96 14.71 -10.25
C THR A 26 -6.09 13.70 -10.03
N GLY A 27 -6.35 13.31 -8.78
CA GLY A 27 -7.32 12.28 -8.44
C GLY A 27 -6.76 10.86 -8.44
N PHE A 28 -5.48 10.65 -8.79
CA PHE A 28 -4.87 9.34 -8.90
C PHE A 28 -3.86 9.05 -7.79
N HIS A 29 -3.76 7.78 -7.39
CA HIS A 29 -2.79 7.34 -6.39
C HIS A 29 -1.36 7.47 -6.92
N PHE A 30 -0.46 7.87 -6.02
CA PHE A 30 0.98 7.93 -6.27
C PHE A 30 1.36 8.73 -7.53
N ALA A 31 0.59 9.77 -7.88
CA ALA A 31 0.71 10.51 -9.14
C ALA A 31 1.92 11.44 -9.25
N HIS A 32 2.61 11.72 -8.14
CA HIS A 32 3.81 12.57 -8.18
C HIS A 32 4.93 11.83 -8.97
N PRO A 33 5.59 12.45 -9.97
CA PRO A 33 6.60 11.76 -10.80
C PRO A 33 7.79 11.18 -10.04
N GLY A 34 8.14 11.79 -8.90
CA GLY A 34 9.16 11.25 -7.98
C GLY A 34 8.72 10.06 -7.13
N ASN A 35 7.44 9.67 -7.16
CA ASN A 35 6.96 8.47 -6.49
C ASN A 35 7.25 7.25 -7.36
N ARG A 36 7.85 6.21 -6.75
CA ARG A 36 8.30 5.03 -7.47
C ARG A 36 7.30 3.88 -7.46
N PHE A 37 6.11 4.02 -6.88
CA PHE A 37 5.14 2.94 -6.66
C PHE A 37 4.88 2.13 -7.93
N TRP A 38 4.43 2.80 -8.99
CA TRP A 38 4.08 2.18 -10.27
C TRP A 38 5.26 1.43 -10.91
N LYS A 39 6.46 1.99 -10.82
CA LYS A 39 7.68 1.33 -11.30
C LYS A 39 8.06 0.11 -10.44
N VAL A 40 7.94 0.23 -9.12
CA VAL A 40 8.29 -0.82 -8.17
C VAL A 40 7.36 -2.00 -8.30
N ILE A 41 6.04 -1.81 -8.32
CA ILE A 41 5.09 -2.92 -8.40
C ILE A 41 5.19 -3.67 -9.73
N HIS A 42 5.52 -2.97 -10.82
CA HIS A 42 5.79 -3.61 -12.11
C HIS A 42 7.06 -4.45 -12.05
N GLN A 43 8.18 -3.88 -11.59
CA GLN A 43 9.44 -4.61 -11.49
C GLN A 43 9.42 -5.73 -10.44
N ALA A 44 8.51 -5.67 -9.48
CA ALA A 44 8.30 -6.69 -8.46
C ALA A 44 7.41 -7.86 -8.93
N GLY A 45 6.66 -7.72 -10.03
CA GLY A 45 5.85 -8.79 -10.61
C GLY A 45 4.32 -8.62 -10.50
N PHE A 46 3.82 -7.60 -9.80
CA PHE A 46 2.39 -7.41 -9.59
C PHE A 46 1.62 -6.96 -10.85
N THR A 47 2.33 -6.40 -11.84
CA THR A 47 1.73 -5.92 -13.11
C THR A 47 2.61 -6.29 -14.29
N GLU A 48 1.98 -6.70 -15.40
CA GLU A 48 2.67 -7.15 -16.63
C GLU A 48 3.49 -6.03 -17.30
N ARG A 49 3.05 -4.78 -17.12
CA ARG A 49 3.70 -3.56 -17.61
C ARG A 49 3.63 -2.47 -16.55
N GLN A 50 4.49 -1.47 -16.67
CA GLN A 50 4.38 -0.27 -15.83
C GLN A 50 3.12 0.53 -16.21
N LEU A 51 2.14 0.54 -15.30
CA LEU A 51 0.95 1.40 -15.40
C LEU A 51 1.32 2.87 -15.13
N LYS A 52 0.60 3.79 -15.75
CA LYS A 52 0.55 5.19 -15.35
C LYS A 52 -0.50 5.38 -14.23
N PRO A 53 -0.43 6.47 -13.43
CA PRO A 53 -1.44 6.74 -12.41
C PRO A 53 -2.88 6.77 -12.95
N GLU A 54 -3.08 7.27 -14.18
CA GLU A 54 -4.41 7.33 -14.80
C GLU A 54 -4.97 5.94 -15.15
N GLU A 55 -4.13 4.92 -15.13
CA GLU A 55 -4.46 3.52 -15.44
C GLU A 55 -4.69 2.69 -14.16
N GLU A 56 -4.76 3.31 -12.99
CA GLU A 56 -4.81 2.62 -11.69
C GLU A 56 -5.94 1.59 -11.53
N GLN A 57 -7.05 1.76 -12.25
CA GLN A 57 -8.16 0.80 -12.26
C GLN A 57 -7.76 -0.57 -12.84
N HIS A 58 -6.78 -0.60 -13.74
CA HIS A 58 -6.23 -1.84 -14.30
C HIS A 58 -5.44 -2.68 -13.29
N LEU A 59 -5.23 -2.19 -12.06
CA LEU A 59 -4.69 -3.05 -10.99
C LEU A 59 -5.61 -4.21 -10.65
N LEU A 60 -6.93 -4.03 -10.80
CA LEU A 60 -7.89 -5.09 -10.55
C LEU A 60 -7.69 -6.27 -11.51
N ASP A 61 -7.19 -6.02 -12.72
CA ASP A 61 -6.91 -7.04 -13.73
C ASP A 61 -5.83 -8.04 -13.28
N THR A 62 -4.95 -7.65 -12.37
CA THR A 62 -3.89 -8.50 -11.79
C THR A 62 -4.14 -8.86 -10.32
N GLY A 63 -5.36 -8.62 -9.83
CA GLY A 63 -5.74 -8.90 -8.45
C GLY A 63 -5.10 -7.98 -7.43
N CYS A 64 -4.77 -6.74 -7.81
CA CYS A 64 -4.20 -5.73 -6.92
C CYS A 64 -5.21 -4.61 -6.63
N GLY A 65 -5.15 -4.04 -5.43
CA GLY A 65 -5.94 -2.87 -5.03
C GLY A 65 -5.09 -1.81 -4.34
N ILE A 66 -5.66 -0.62 -4.16
CA ILE A 66 -5.05 0.50 -3.44
C ILE A 66 -6.06 1.12 -2.48
N THR A 67 -5.59 1.45 -1.28
CA THR A 67 -6.30 2.32 -0.33
C THR A 67 -5.30 3.20 0.41
N MET A 68 -5.79 4.00 1.36
CA MET A 68 -4.98 4.87 2.21
C MET A 68 -5.47 4.85 3.66
N LEU A 69 -4.56 5.06 4.61
CA LEU A 69 -4.92 5.19 6.03
C LEU A 69 -5.69 6.49 6.29
N VAL A 70 -5.29 7.59 5.68
CA VAL A 70 -5.88 8.91 5.94
C VAL A 70 -6.21 9.59 4.63
N GLU A 71 -7.46 10.03 4.45
CA GLU A 71 -7.91 10.67 3.22
C GLU A 71 -7.37 12.11 3.06
N ARG A 72 -7.09 12.79 4.17
CA ARG A 72 -6.65 14.19 4.19
C ARG A 72 -5.29 14.34 3.46
N PRO A 73 -5.22 15.15 2.40
CA PRO A 73 -3.95 15.39 1.72
C PRO A 73 -2.96 16.20 2.56
N THR A 74 -1.67 15.88 2.45
CA THR A 74 -0.57 16.67 3.04
C THR A 74 0.61 16.81 2.08
N VAL A 75 1.58 17.67 2.40
CA VAL A 75 2.84 17.72 1.63
C VAL A 75 3.69 16.50 1.98
N GLN A 76 3.83 16.21 3.28
CA GLN A 76 4.60 15.09 3.80
C GLN A 76 3.74 14.21 4.70
N ALA A 77 4.00 12.90 4.67
CA ALA A 77 3.29 11.95 5.52
C ALA A 77 3.49 12.20 7.03
N SER A 78 4.58 12.87 7.43
CA SER A 78 4.85 13.26 8.82
C SER A 78 3.88 14.32 9.37
N GLU A 79 3.10 14.99 8.50
CA GLU A 79 2.08 15.97 8.89
C GLU A 79 0.74 15.33 9.28
N VAL A 80 0.61 14.00 9.14
CA VAL A 80 -0.57 13.26 9.57
C VAL A 80 -0.50 13.03 11.07
N ALA A 81 -1.55 13.42 11.81
CA ALA A 81 -1.57 13.25 13.24
C ALA A 81 -1.76 11.78 13.64
N LEU A 82 -1.22 11.40 14.80
CA LEU A 82 -1.34 10.03 15.33
C LEU A 82 -2.80 9.57 15.48
N LEU A 83 -3.70 10.48 15.84
CA LEU A 83 -5.12 10.16 15.98
C LEU A 83 -5.76 9.84 14.62
N GLU A 84 -5.38 10.58 13.56
CA GLU A 84 -5.86 10.31 12.20
C GLU A 84 -5.41 8.93 11.72
N LEU A 85 -4.15 8.57 11.95
CA LEU A 85 -3.63 7.23 11.63
C LEU A 85 -4.40 6.12 12.35
N ARG A 86 -4.74 6.33 13.62
CA ARG A 86 -5.46 5.33 14.43
C ARG A 86 -6.91 5.16 14.00
N ASN A 87 -7.59 6.26 13.67
CA ASN A 87 -8.95 6.19 13.13
C ASN A 87 -8.94 5.53 11.75
N GLY A 88 -7.98 5.92 10.91
CA GLY A 88 -7.72 5.31 9.61
C GLY A 88 -7.48 3.81 9.66
N ALA A 89 -6.74 3.32 10.66
CA ALA A 89 -6.55 1.88 10.87
C ALA A 89 -7.87 1.15 11.19
N GLN A 90 -8.78 1.76 11.95
CA GLN A 90 -10.08 1.15 12.25
C GLN A 90 -10.91 0.99 10.98
N GLU A 91 -10.98 2.04 10.15
CA GLU A 91 -11.67 2.00 8.86
C GLU A 91 -11.02 1.01 7.89
N LEU A 92 -9.69 0.97 7.85
CA LEU A 92 -8.93 0.01 7.05
C LEU A 92 -9.24 -1.44 7.48
N ILE A 93 -9.30 -1.72 8.78
CA ILE A 93 -9.67 -3.05 9.28
C ILE A 93 -11.06 -3.45 8.79
N SER A 94 -12.05 -2.55 8.84
CA SER A 94 -13.39 -2.80 8.28
C SER A 94 -13.33 -3.12 6.78
N LYS A 95 -12.63 -2.31 5.98
CA LYS A 95 -12.44 -2.58 4.54
C LYS A 95 -11.83 -3.95 4.29
N ILE A 96 -10.82 -4.35 5.07
CA ILE A 96 -10.14 -5.64 4.89
C ILE A 96 -11.05 -6.81 5.29
N HIS A 97 -11.90 -6.66 6.31
CA HIS A 97 -12.92 -7.66 6.61
C HIS A 97 -13.97 -7.80 5.50
N ASP A 98 -14.30 -6.72 4.81
CA ASP A 98 -15.29 -6.72 3.73
C ASP A 98 -14.73 -7.35 2.43
N TYR A 99 -13.53 -6.92 2.01
CA TYR A 99 -12.95 -7.33 0.72
C TYR A 99 -12.05 -8.57 0.80
N GLN A 100 -11.55 -8.91 1.99
CA GLN A 100 -10.79 -10.13 2.29
C GLN A 100 -9.68 -10.44 1.26
N PRO A 101 -8.75 -9.51 0.98
CA PRO A 101 -7.62 -9.81 0.12
C PRO A 101 -6.70 -10.85 0.78
N GLN A 102 -5.87 -11.52 -0.01
CA GLN A 102 -4.89 -12.47 0.57
C GLN A 102 -3.87 -11.74 1.46
N ALA A 103 -3.47 -10.52 1.09
CA ALA A 103 -2.59 -9.67 1.89
C ALA A 103 -2.98 -8.18 1.87
N LEU A 104 -2.74 -7.51 3.00
CA LEU A 104 -2.67 -6.06 3.15
C LEU A 104 -1.20 -5.65 3.24
N ALA A 105 -0.75 -4.77 2.33
CA ALA A 105 0.60 -4.23 2.34
C ALA A 105 0.62 -2.75 2.78
N VAL A 106 1.02 -2.48 4.03
CA VAL A 106 1.13 -1.13 4.58
C VAL A 106 2.47 -0.49 4.18
N LEU A 107 2.40 0.63 3.45
CA LEU A 107 3.57 1.28 2.84
C LEU A 107 4.26 2.27 3.79
N GLY A 108 4.86 1.73 4.84
CA GLY A 108 5.71 2.47 5.77
C GLY A 108 5.64 1.91 7.19
N LYS A 109 6.80 1.50 7.71
CA LYS A 109 6.92 0.92 9.05
C LYS A 109 6.39 1.83 10.16
N GLN A 110 6.75 3.11 10.16
CA GLN A 110 6.27 4.04 11.20
C GLN A 110 4.76 4.23 11.14
N ALA A 111 4.17 4.29 9.94
CA ALA A 111 2.73 4.39 9.78
C ALA A 111 2.03 3.15 10.34
N TYR A 112 2.54 1.95 10.02
CA TYR A 112 2.04 0.70 10.59
C TYR A 112 2.13 0.67 12.12
N GLU A 113 3.31 0.95 12.69
CA GLU A 113 3.53 0.96 14.15
C GLU A 113 2.58 1.94 14.86
N GLN A 114 2.39 3.14 14.31
CA GLN A 114 1.54 4.16 14.91
C GLN A 114 0.05 3.84 14.79
N ALA A 115 -0.39 3.42 13.60
CA ALA A 115 -1.79 3.16 13.28
C ALA A 115 -2.30 1.92 14.02
N PHE A 116 -1.52 0.83 14.04
CA PHE A 116 -1.87 -0.45 14.66
C PHE A 116 -1.34 -0.63 16.10
N ARG A 117 -0.70 0.40 16.67
CA ARG A 117 -0.14 0.39 18.04
C ARG A 117 0.88 -0.73 18.28
N VAL A 118 1.61 -1.09 17.24
CA VAL A 118 2.70 -2.08 17.28
C VAL A 118 4.02 -1.37 17.59
N ARG A 119 4.89 -2.02 18.37
CA ARG A 119 6.25 -1.52 18.62
C ARG A 119 7.28 -2.46 18.00
N GLY A 120 8.28 -1.89 17.33
CA GLY A 120 9.43 -2.65 16.85
C GLY A 120 9.11 -3.59 15.68
N ALA A 121 8.10 -3.25 14.87
CA ALA A 121 7.70 -4.04 13.71
C ALA A 121 8.89 -4.30 12.79
N LYS A 122 8.96 -5.48 12.17
CA LYS A 122 10.00 -5.77 11.17
C LYS A 122 9.46 -5.45 9.78
N TRP A 123 10.36 -5.29 8.82
CA TRP A 123 9.97 -5.23 7.41
C TRP A 123 9.50 -6.62 6.96
N GLY A 124 8.62 -6.67 5.96
CA GLY A 124 8.07 -7.91 5.43
C GLY A 124 6.80 -8.37 6.15
N LYS A 125 6.55 -9.69 6.14
CA LYS A 125 5.38 -10.32 6.74
C LYS A 125 5.33 -10.13 8.26
N GLN A 126 4.15 -9.84 8.78
CA GLN A 126 3.88 -9.74 10.22
C GLN A 126 3.23 -11.02 10.76
N GLU A 127 3.36 -11.26 12.06
CA GLU A 127 2.64 -12.34 12.75
C GLU A 127 1.14 -12.03 12.87
N ALA A 128 0.77 -10.75 12.93
CA ALA A 128 -0.61 -10.30 12.99
C ALA A 128 -1.32 -10.44 11.63
N THR A 129 -2.61 -10.77 11.69
CA THR A 129 -3.52 -10.87 10.53
C THR A 129 -4.80 -10.07 10.78
N ILE A 130 -5.57 -9.83 9.72
CA ILE A 130 -6.96 -9.35 9.81
C ILE A 130 -7.84 -10.47 9.24
N GLY A 131 -8.38 -11.32 10.12
CA GLY A 131 -8.94 -12.61 9.69
C GLY A 131 -7.85 -13.47 9.03
N GLU A 132 -8.12 -13.94 7.81
CA GLU A 132 -7.17 -14.71 7.00
C GLU A 132 -6.21 -13.82 6.19
N THR A 133 -6.45 -12.50 6.14
CA THR A 133 -5.59 -11.56 5.40
C THR A 133 -4.26 -11.37 6.12
N GLU A 134 -3.16 -11.68 5.44
CA GLU A 134 -1.82 -11.42 5.96
C GLU A 134 -1.50 -9.93 5.97
N ILE A 135 -0.74 -9.47 6.97
CA ILE A 135 -0.24 -8.10 7.00
C ILE A 135 1.24 -8.08 6.61
N TRP A 136 1.57 -7.18 5.69
CA TRP A 136 2.94 -6.92 5.25
C TRP A 136 3.29 -5.46 5.45
N VAL A 137 4.52 -5.21 5.90
CA VAL A 137 5.07 -3.86 6.08
C VAL A 137 6.15 -3.66 5.05
N LEU A 138 5.88 -2.80 4.07
CA LEU A 138 6.77 -2.53 2.94
C LEU A 138 7.35 -1.12 3.00
N PRO A 139 8.56 -0.90 2.45
CA PRO A 139 9.15 0.44 2.40
C PRO A 139 8.31 1.38 1.52
N ASN A 140 8.13 2.61 2.00
CA ASN A 140 7.32 3.62 1.30
C ASN A 140 7.98 4.02 -0.04
N PRO A 141 7.24 4.07 -1.16
CA PRO A 141 7.82 4.30 -2.48
C PRO A 141 8.04 5.79 -2.82
N SER A 142 7.78 6.71 -1.90
CA SER A 142 8.03 8.15 -2.08
C SER A 142 9.49 8.43 -2.46
N GLY A 143 9.71 9.42 -3.33
CA GLY A 143 11.05 9.94 -3.66
C GLY A 143 11.82 10.49 -2.45
N LEU A 144 11.13 10.82 -1.36
CA LEU A 144 11.75 11.24 -0.09
C LEU A 144 12.37 10.07 0.69
N ASN A 145 11.99 8.83 0.38
CA ASN A 145 12.59 7.65 0.98
C ASN A 145 13.98 7.41 0.36
N ARG A 146 15.00 7.32 1.23
CA ARG A 146 16.41 7.10 0.87
C ARG A 146 16.75 5.68 0.40
N ALA A 147 15.83 4.72 0.51
CA ALA A 147 16.02 3.39 -0.06
C ALA A 147 16.27 3.49 -1.58
N THR A 148 17.11 2.62 -2.14
CA THR A 148 17.31 2.52 -3.59
C THR A 148 16.09 1.91 -4.27
N LEU A 149 15.97 2.04 -5.59
CA LEU A 149 14.91 1.37 -6.35
C LEU A 149 14.99 -0.14 -6.17
N ASP A 150 16.19 -0.73 -6.30
CA ASP A 150 16.39 -2.18 -6.18
C ASP A 150 15.95 -2.71 -4.82
N LYS A 151 16.26 -1.98 -3.73
CA LYS A 151 15.80 -2.36 -2.38
C LYS A 151 14.30 -2.28 -2.20
N LEU A 152 13.62 -1.33 -2.88
CA LEU A 152 12.16 -1.33 -2.90
C LEU A 152 11.64 -2.55 -3.68
N VAL A 153 12.18 -2.80 -4.86
CA VAL A 153 11.74 -3.92 -5.71
C VAL A 153 11.94 -5.26 -5.02
N GLU A 154 13.08 -5.49 -4.37
CA GLU A 154 13.34 -6.69 -3.57
C GLU A 154 12.27 -6.91 -2.50
N ALA A 155 11.96 -5.88 -1.70
CA ALA A 155 10.97 -6.00 -0.62
C ALA A 155 9.54 -6.26 -1.13
N TYR A 156 9.18 -5.68 -2.27
CA TYR A 156 7.85 -5.88 -2.88
C TYR A 156 7.77 -7.24 -3.58
N ARG A 157 8.87 -7.70 -4.19
CA ARG A 157 8.95 -9.02 -4.84
C ARG A 157 8.82 -10.15 -3.84
N GLU A 158 9.39 -10.02 -2.64
CA GLU A 158 9.22 -11.00 -1.56
C GLU A 158 7.73 -11.26 -1.28
N LEU A 159 6.90 -10.21 -1.28
CA LEU A 159 5.44 -10.34 -1.15
C LEU A 159 4.82 -11.02 -2.38
N ASP A 160 5.16 -10.60 -3.59
CA ASP A 160 4.59 -11.20 -4.81
C ASP A 160 4.86 -12.72 -4.90
N GLU A 161 6.10 -13.13 -4.62
CA GLU A 161 6.54 -14.52 -4.59
C GLU A 161 5.83 -15.32 -3.49
N ALA A 162 5.67 -14.74 -2.29
CA ALA A 162 4.95 -15.38 -1.19
C ALA A 162 3.47 -15.62 -1.51
N LEU A 163 2.84 -14.73 -2.28
CA LEU A 163 1.44 -14.88 -2.72
C LEU A 163 1.30 -15.80 -3.94
N ALA A 164 2.29 -15.85 -4.84
CA ALA A 164 2.28 -16.74 -6.00
C ALA A 164 2.22 -18.23 -5.60
N GLY A 165 2.82 -18.59 -4.46
CA GLY A 165 2.76 -19.94 -3.89
C GLY A 165 1.37 -20.39 -3.41
N ARG A 166 0.39 -19.48 -3.33
CA ARG A 166 -0.98 -19.74 -2.85
C ARG A 166 -2.01 -19.91 -3.97
N GLY A 167 -1.62 -19.59 -5.20
CA GLY A 167 -2.48 -19.64 -6.39
C GLY A 167 -2.40 -20.95 -7.18
N ARG A 168 -2.03 -22.07 -6.55
CA ARG A 168 -2.09 -23.42 -7.14
C ARG A 168 -2.87 -24.37 -6.25
#